data_AF-A0A537JVF6-F1
#
_entry.id   AF-A0A537JVF6-F1
#
_cell.length_a   1.000
_cell.length_b   1.000
_cell.length_c   1.000
_cell.angle_alpha   90.00
_cell.angle_beta   90.00
_cell.angle_gamma   90.00
#
_symmetry.space_group_name_H-M   'P 1'
#
loop_
_entity.id
_entity.type
_entity.pdbx_description
1 polymer ?
#
loop_
_entity_poly.entity_id
_entity_poly.type
_entity_poly.pdbx_seq_one_letter_code
_entity_poly.pdbx_strand_id
1 'polypeptide(L)'
;KVVETTPIQFIRNMVKEFGAELHVLNVDYESRHFKPETPEESMMLHTLLQDLDPDYHFINHVDIEDGINEFVEENNIDLLITIPKKHNLLDSLFKHSSTKKLVSGSHVPVMCVHE
;
A
#
# COMPACT_ATOMS: atom_id res chain seq x y z
N LYS A 1 4.41 -8.71 -11.59
CA LYS A 1 4.31 -9.38 -10.26
C LYS A 1 4.63 -8.36 -9.18
N VAL A 2 4.22 -8.55 -7.90
CA VAL A 2 4.38 -7.52 -6.84
C VAL A 2 5.82 -7.00 -6.74
N VAL A 3 6.81 -7.88 -6.81
CA VAL A 3 8.24 -7.53 -6.77
C VAL A 3 8.67 -6.64 -7.95
N GLU A 4 8.09 -6.87 -9.12
CA GLU A 4 8.48 -6.16 -10.35
C GLU A 4 7.90 -4.74 -10.39
N THR A 5 6.79 -4.48 -9.72
CA THR A 5 6.10 -3.18 -9.79
C THR A 5 6.28 -2.33 -8.54
N THR A 6 6.86 -2.89 -7.48
CA THR A 6 7.08 -2.18 -6.22
C THR A 6 8.38 -1.39 -6.32
N PRO A 7 8.36 -0.05 -6.18
CA PRO A 7 9.54 0.80 -6.29
C PRO A 7 10.36 0.73 -4.99
N ILE A 8 10.98 -0.42 -4.72
CA ILE A 8 11.69 -0.72 -3.46
C ILE A 8 12.75 0.32 -3.13
N GLN A 9 13.54 0.75 -4.12
CA GLN A 9 14.60 1.73 -3.89
C GLN A 9 14.04 3.10 -3.49
N PHE A 10 12.89 3.48 -4.05
CA PHE A 10 12.22 4.73 -3.69
C PHE A 10 11.76 4.69 -2.23
N ILE A 11 11.05 3.62 -1.83
CA ILE A 11 10.58 3.42 -0.45
C ILE A 11 11.77 3.44 0.52
N ARG A 12 12.83 2.70 0.19
CA ARG A 12 14.07 2.66 0.98
C ARG A 12 14.66 4.06 1.18
N ASN A 13 14.73 4.85 0.12
CA ASN A 13 15.26 6.21 0.22
C ASN A 13 14.39 7.07 1.13
N MET A 14 13.06 7.02 0.98
CA MET A 14 12.15 7.77 1.85
C MET A 14 12.34 7.39 3.33
N VAL A 15 12.30 6.09 3.64
CA VAL A 15 12.47 5.62 5.02
C VAL A 15 13.79 6.09 5.61
N LYS A 16 14.90 5.95 4.87
CA LYS A 16 16.24 6.32 5.36
C LYS A 16 16.48 7.83 5.43
N GLU A 17 15.99 8.60 4.47
CA GLU A 17 16.18 10.06 4.43
C GLU A 17 15.36 10.78 5.51
N PHE A 18 14.15 10.29 5.79
CA PHE A 18 13.27 10.86 6.80
C PHE A 18 13.46 10.22 8.19
N GLY A 19 14.20 9.11 8.29
CA GLY A 19 14.28 8.32 9.53
C GLY A 19 12.90 7.81 9.96
N ALA A 20 12.05 7.48 8.98
CA ALA A 20 10.65 7.16 9.19
C ALA A 20 10.45 5.70 9.62
N GLU A 21 9.35 5.43 10.30
CA GLU A 21 8.85 4.07 10.53
C GLU A 21 8.06 3.60 9.30
N LEU A 22 8.23 2.34 8.89
CA LEU A 22 7.60 1.79 7.70
C LEU A 22 6.44 0.86 8.08
N HIS A 23 5.22 1.30 7.80
CA HIS A 23 4.02 0.47 7.92
C HIS A 23 3.62 -0.10 6.55
N VAL A 24 3.50 -1.42 6.46
CA VAL A 24 3.03 -2.13 5.26
C VAL A 24 1.63 -2.67 5.50
N LEU A 25 0.64 -2.03 4.88
CA LEU A 25 -0.75 -2.41 5.01
C LEU A 25 -1.17 -3.37 3.88
N ASN A 26 -1.64 -4.56 4.26
CA ASN A 26 -2.30 -5.49 3.36
C ASN A 26 -3.83 -5.33 3.45
N VAL A 27 -4.45 -5.12 2.30
CA VAL A 27 -5.87 -4.81 2.16
C VAL A 27 -6.56 -5.97 1.43
N ASP A 28 -6.99 -6.98 2.18
CA ASP A 28 -7.75 -8.12 1.64
C ASP A 28 -8.87 -8.55 2.59
N TYR A 29 -10.03 -7.90 2.48
CA TYR A 29 -11.22 -8.27 3.24
C TYR A 29 -11.70 -9.67 2.85
N GLU A 30 -11.83 -10.56 3.84
CA GLU A 30 -12.26 -11.97 3.72
C GLU A 30 -11.42 -12.83 2.76
N SER A 31 -10.14 -12.49 2.54
CA SER A 31 -9.29 -13.22 1.58
C SER A 31 -9.89 -13.30 0.17
N ARG A 32 -10.75 -12.34 -0.20
CA ARG A 32 -11.49 -12.35 -1.48
C ARG A 32 -10.56 -12.24 -2.68
N HIS A 33 -9.33 -11.73 -2.48
CA HIS A 33 -8.31 -11.64 -3.50
C HIS A 33 -7.11 -12.57 -3.25
N PHE A 34 -7.24 -13.49 -2.28
CA PHE A 34 -6.21 -14.49 -2.02
C PHE A 34 -6.10 -15.45 -3.20
N LYS A 35 -4.91 -15.48 -3.79
CA LYS A 35 -4.56 -16.40 -4.86
C LYS A 35 -3.47 -17.36 -4.37
N PRO A 36 -3.28 -18.52 -5.02
CA PRO A 36 -2.20 -19.45 -4.66
C PRO A 36 -0.80 -18.78 -4.61
N GLU A 37 -0.57 -17.76 -5.42
CA GLU A 37 0.67 -16.98 -5.44
C GLU A 37 0.81 -15.91 -4.34
N THR A 38 -0.26 -15.54 -3.63
CA THR A 38 -0.26 -14.45 -2.64
C THR A 38 0.76 -14.66 -1.50
N PRO A 39 0.93 -15.87 -0.93
CA PRO A 39 1.96 -16.10 0.10
C PRO A 39 3.38 -15.89 -0.42
N GLU A 40 3.67 -16.33 -1.64
CA GLU A 40 5.00 -16.18 -2.26
C GLU A 40 5.30 -14.71 -2.52
N GLU A 41 4.35 -13.96 -3.09
CA GLU A 41 4.50 -12.52 -3.34
C GLU A 41 4.70 -11.73 -2.03
N SER A 42 3.98 -12.07 -0.96
CA SER A 42 4.12 -11.44 0.35
C SER A 42 5.49 -11.73 0.98
N MET A 43 5.98 -12.96 0.87
CA MET A 43 7.28 -13.36 1.41
C MET A 43 8.44 -12.70 0.66
N MET A 44 8.31 -12.54 -0.67
CA MET A 44 9.30 -11.81 -1.45
C MET A 44 9.32 -10.32 -1.08
N LEU A 45 8.16 -9.68 -0.93
CA LEU A 45 8.09 -8.28 -0.50
C LEU A 45 8.71 -8.08 0.88
N HIS A 46 8.43 -9.00 1.81
CA HIS A 46 9.06 -9.01 3.13
C HIS A 46 10.58 -9.10 3.06
N THR A 47 11.09 -10.02 2.25
CA THR A 47 12.53 -10.18 2.04
C THR A 47 13.19 -8.91 1.49
N LEU A 48 12.51 -8.18 0.61
CA LEU A 48 13.04 -6.97 -0.03
C LEU A 48 13.04 -5.74 0.89
N LEU A 49 12.13 -5.70 1.87
CA LEU A 49 11.97 -4.59 2.80
C LEU A 49 12.51 -4.87 4.20
N GLN A 50 12.99 -6.09 4.48
CA GLN A 50 13.47 -6.49 5.81
C GLN A 50 14.56 -5.57 6.38
N ASP A 51 15.36 -4.90 5.53
CA ASP A 51 16.39 -3.96 5.97
C ASP A 51 15.84 -2.64 6.55
N LEU A 52 14.54 -2.44 6.43
CA LEU A 52 13.80 -1.25 6.89
C LEU A 52 12.96 -1.52 8.14
N ASP A 53 13.01 -2.74 8.68
CA ASP A 53 12.22 -3.18 9.85
C ASP A 53 10.71 -2.82 9.76
N PRO A 54 10.00 -3.27 8.70
CA PRO A 54 8.61 -2.88 8.48
C PRO A 54 7.63 -3.55 9.43
N ASP A 55 6.65 -2.79 9.91
CA ASP A 55 5.49 -3.30 10.62
C ASP A 55 4.38 -3.68 9.64
N TYR A 56 3.91 -4.92 9.72
CA TYR A 56 2.86 -5.45 8.84
C TYR A 56 1.49 -5.39 9.49
N HIS A 57 0.53 -4.86 8.73
CA HIS A 57 -0.83 -4.65 9.19
C HIS A 57 -1.83 -5.24 8.21
N PHE A 58 -2.99 -5.61 8.73
CA PHE A 58 -4.12 -6.10 7.94
C PHE A 58 -5.36 -5.34 8.36
N ILE A 59 -6.09 -4.79 7.39
CA ILE A 59 -7.43 -4.24 7.66
C ILE A 59 -8.49 -5.28 7.31
N ASN A 60 -9.40 -5.52 8.26
CA ASN A 60 -10.57 -6.34 8.05
C ASN A 60 -11.82 -5.45 8.16
N HIS A 61 -11.98 -4.54 7.21
CA HIS A 61 -13.09 -3.60 7.15
C HIS A 61 -13.93 -3.81 5.87
N VAL A 62 -15.25 -3.73 5.99
CA VAL A 62 -16.19 -3.93 4.87
C VAL A 62 -16.00 -2.84 3.81
N ASP A 63 -15.76 -1.60 4.26
CA ASP A 63 -15.34 -0.48 3.43
C ASP A 63 -13.82 -0.30 3.54
N ILE A 64 -13.11 -0.65 2.47
CA ILE A 64 -11.64 -0.59 2.44
C ILE A 64 -11.13 0.84 2.68
N GLU A 65 -11.86 1.84 2.19
CA GLU A 65 -11.41 3.23 2.26
C GLU A 65 -11.48 3.77 3.68
N ASP A 66 -12.59 3.50 4.36
CA ASP A 66 -12.76 3.84 5.77
C ASP A 66 -11.72 3.12 6.63
N GLY A 67 -11.49 1.81 6.38
CA GLY A 67 -10.48 1.05 7.12
C GLY A 67 -9.05 1.56 6.95
N ILE A 68 -8.71 2.12 5.78
CA ILE A 68 -7.39 2.75 5.57
C ILE A 68 -7.32 4.08 6.31
N ASN A 69 -8.39 4.88 6.33
CA ASN A 69 -8.40 6.15 7.08
C ASN A 69 -8.30 5.91 8.59
N GLU A 70 -9.04 4.94 9.13
CA GLU A 70 -8.91 4.52 10.54
C GLU A 70 -7.47 4.08 10.83
N PHE A 71 -6.87 3.26 9.96
CA PHE A 71 -5.49 2.84 10.12
C PHE A 71 -4.50 4.02 10.16
N VAL A 72 -4.67 5.00 9.25
CA VAL A 72 -3.85 6.20 9.19
C VAL A 72 -3.96 7.02 10.49
N GLU A 73 -5.17 7.19 11.02
CA GLU A 73 -5.41 7.94 12.26
C GLU A 73 -4.88 7.22 13.49
N GLU A 74 -5.15 5.92 13.64
CA GLU A 74 -4.73 5.13 14.81
C GLU A 74 -3.21 5.00 14.91
N ASN A 75 -2.52 4.91 13.77
CA ASN A 75 -1.07 4.73 13.71
C ASN A 75 -0.32 6.05 13.48
N ASN A 76 -1.01 7.20 13.44
CA ASN A 76 -0.42 8.52 13.18
C ASN A 76 0.45 8.55 11.90
N ILE A 77 -0.05 7.95 10.81
CA ILE A 77 0.71 7.85 9.56
C ILE A 77 0.83 9.23 8.91
N ASP A 78 2.05 9.72 8.71
CA ASP A 78 2.32 11.04 8.12
C ASP A 78 2.24 11.08 6.58
N LEU A 79 2.38 9.92 5.92
CA LEU A 79 2.39 9.80 4.45
C LEU A 79 1.84 8.45 4.02
N LEU A 80 0.82 8.47 3.14
CA LEU A 80 0.29 7.26 2.53
C LEU A 80 0.90 7.05 1.14
N ILE A 81 1.62 5.94 0.94
CA ILE A 81 2.15 5.54 -0.37
C ILE A 81 1.26 4.46 -0.99
N THR A 82 0.79 4.68 -2.22
CA THR A 82 0.03 3.69 -2.99
C THR A 82 0.77 3.32 -4.27
N ILE A 83 0.77 2.03 -4.61
CA ILE A 83 1.47 1.48 -5.78
C ILE A 83 0.44 0.78 -6.68
N PRO A 84 -0.17 1.50 -7.64
CA PRO A 84 -1.16 0.92 -8.53
C PRO A 84 -0.52 -0.06 -9.51
N LYS A 85 -1.09 -1.27 -9.66
CA LYS A 85 -0.67 -2.23 -10.70
C LYS A 85 -1.17 -1.77 -12.09
N LYS A 86 -0.32 -1.87 -13.12
CA LYS A 86 -0.67 -1.53 -14.52
C LYS A 86 -1.70 -2.51 -15.09
N HIS A 87 -2.97 -2.12 -15.11
CA HIS A 87 -3.97 -2.59 -16.07
C HIS A 87 -4.32 -1.41 -16.98
N ASN A 88 -3.72 -1.33 -18.18
CA ASN A 88 -4.05 -0.35 -19.24
C ASN A 88 -4.25 1.10 -18.74
N LEU A 89 -3.24 1.59 -18.04
CA LEU A 89 -2.85 2.93 -17.62
C LEU A 89 -3.77 4.19 -17.71
N LEU A 90 -4.86 4.29 -18.49
CA LEU A 90 -5.77 5.47 -18.51
C LEU A 90 -7.28 5.20 -18.74
N ASP A 91 -7.76 3.98 -19.01
CA ASP A 91 -9.20 3.76 -19.28
C ASP A 91 -10.06 3.59 -18.00
N SER A 92 -9.46 3.28 -16.84
CA SER A 92 -10.17 2.92 -15.60
C SER A 92 -9.84 3.76 -14.37
N LEU A 93 -8.95 4.77 -14.46
CA LEU A 93 -8.64 5.70 -13.36
C LEU A 93 -9.89 6.37 -12.75
N PHE A 94 -11.04 6.28 -13.43
CA PHE A 94 -12.26 7.02 -13.13
C PHE A 94 -13.53 6.20 -12.97
N LYS A 95 -13.46 4.85 -12.99
CA LYS A 95 -14.61 4.01 -12.64
C LYS A 95 -14.30 3.27 -11.33
N HIS A 96 -14.62 3.91 -10.19
CA HIS A 96 -14.64 3.29 -8.86
C HIS A 96 -13.31 2.69 -8.33
N SER A 97 -12.15 3.35 -8.48
CA SER A 97 -10.92 2.87 -7.81
C SER A 97 -10.80 3.42 -6.39
N SER A 98 -10.55 2.54 -5.41
CA SER A 98 -10.31 2.89 -4.00
C SER A 98 -9.25 3.99 -3.85
N THR A 99 -8.23 4.01 -4.71
CA THR A 99 -7.21 5.07 -4.76
C THR A 99 -7.78 6.48 -4.95
N LYS A 100 -8.81 6.67 -5.79
CA LYS A 100 -9.40 8.00 -6.02
C LYS A 100 -10.17 8.50 -4.80
N LYS A 101 -10.85 7.60 -4.09
CA LYS A 101 -11.54 7.91 -2.83
C LYS A 101 -10.54 8.17 -1.70
N LEU A 102 -9.49 7.35 -1.58
CA LEU A 102 -8.41 7.54 -0.62
C LEU A 102 -7.74 8.91 -0.77
N VAL A 103 -7.37 9.30 -1.99
CA VAL A 103 -6.78 10.63 -2.26
C VAL A 103 -7.75 11.77 -1.92
N SER A 104 -9.07 11.56 -2.04
CA SER A 104 -10.07 12.59 -1.75
C SER A 104 -10.49 12.68 -0.28
N GLY A 105 -10.26 11.64 0.52
CA GLY A 105 -10.69 11.54 1.92
C GLY A 105 -9.54 11.44 2.94
N SER A 106 -8.30 11.26 2.48
CA SER A 106 -7.14 11.16 3.35
C SER A 106 -6.80 12.51 3.98
N HIS A 107 -6.62 12.52 5.29
CA HIS A 107 -6.15 13.68 6.06
C HIS A 107 -4.64 13.89 5.95
N VAL A 108 -3.91 12.93 5.41
CA VAL A 108 -2.46 12.99 5.18
C VAL A 108 -2.11 13.01 3.69
N PRO A 109 -0.95 13.56 3.31
CA PRO A 109 -0.47 13.50 1.94
C PRO A 109 -0.51 12.08 1.39
N VAL A 110 -1.02 11.92 0.16
CA VAL A 110 -1.04 10.64 -0.54
C VAL A 110 -0.11 10.71 -1.74
N MET A 111 0.82 9.78 -1.80
CA MET A 111 1.75 9.63 -2.91
C MET A 111 1.42 8.39 -3.72
N CYS A 112 1.13 8.58 -5.00
CA CYS A 112 0.98 7.48 -5.95
C CYS A 112 2.32 7.28 -6.66
N VAL A 113 2.96 6.14 -6.44
CA VAL A 113 4.23 5.82 -7.10
C VAL A 113 3.98 4.77 -8.17
N HIS A 114 4.34 5.11 -9.40
CA HIS A 114 4.29 4.22 -10.55
C HIS A 114 5.72 3.96 -11.05
N GLU A 115 5.89 2.86 -11.79
CA GLU A 115 7.03 2.71 -12.72
C GLU A 115 6.77 3.41 -14.05
#